data_AF-A0A954H2K7-F1
#
_entry.id   AF-A0A954H2K7-F1
#
_cell.length_a   1.000
_cell.length_b   1.000
_cell.length_c   1.000
_cell.angle_alpha   90.00
_cell.angle_beta   90.00
_cell.angle_gamma   90.00
#
_symmetry.space_group_name_H-M   'P 1'
#
loop_
_entity.id
_entity.type
_entity.pdbx_description
1 polymer ?
#
loop_
_entity_poly.entity_id
_entity_poly.type
_entity_poly.pdbx_seq_one_letter_code
_entity_poly.pdbx_strand_id
1 'polypeptide(L)' 'YSASPLAAEGRIYFFGHDGTTTVLADSREVKELAVNKLDGGFMASPAVAGKALFLRTDKHLYRIENK' A
#
# COMPACT_ATOMS: atom_id res chain seq x y z
N TYR A 1 11.58 -2.26 -3.78
CA TYR A 1 10.57 -1.19 -3.87
C TYR A 1 10.68 -0.53 -5.23
N SER A 2 9.65 -0.61 -6.07
CA SER A 2 9.56 0.13 -7.34
C SER A 2 8.27 0.95 -7.46
N ALA A 3 7.21 0.52 -6.78
CA ALA A 3 5.97 1.28 -6.68
C ALA A 3 6.19 2.58 -5.88
N SER A 4 5.50 3.65 -6.29
CA SER A 4 5.49 4.90 -5.54
C SER A 4 4.82 4.72 -4.17
N PRO A 5 5.32 5.36 -3.10
CA PRO A 5 4.58 5.48 -1.86
C PRO A 5 3.26 6.22 -2.05
N LEU A 6 2.28 5.94 -1.20
CA LEU A 6 1.00 6.66 -1.15
C LEU A 6 0.83 7.30 0.23
N ALA A 7 0.48 8.58 0.28
CA ALA A 7 0.04 9.25 1.50
C ALA A 7 -1.48 9.47 1.43
N ALA A 8 -2.22 8.92 2.39
CA ALA A 8 -3.68 9.05 2.45
C ALA A 8 -4.16 8.81 3.89
N GLU A 9 -5.20 9.54 4.33
CA GLU A 9 -5.87 9.30 5.62
C GLU A 9 -4.91 9.30 6.83
N GLY A 10 -3.91 10.18 6.85
CA GLY A 10 -2.91 10.28 7.93
C GLY A 10 -1.93 9.10 7.99
N ARG A 11 -1.78 8.36 6.88
CA ARG A 11 -0.93 7.18 6.76
C ARG A 11 -0.07 7.27 5.50
N ILE A 12 1.11 6.66 5.57
CA ILE A 12 2.03 6.51 4.44
C ILE A 12 2.21 5.02 4.16
N TYR A 13 1.96 4.61 2.92
CA TYR A 13 1.99 3.22 2.48
C TYR A 13 3.19 2.98 1.56
N PHE A 14 3.91 1.89 1.82
CA PHE A 14 5.05 1.43 1.02
C PHE A 14 4.79 0.02 0.51
N PHE A 15 5.09 -0.23 -0.77
CA PHE A 15 4.73 -1.47 -1.45
C PHE A 15 5.98 -2.20 -1.96
N GLY A 16 6.21 -3.40 -1.42
CA GLY A 16 7.39 -4.23 -1.65
C GLY A 16 7.25 -5.23 -2.81
N HIS A 17 8.38 -5.62 -3.39
CA HIS A 17 8.44 -6.61 -4.47
C HIS A 17 8.07 -8.03 -4.04
N ASP A 18 8.08 -8.29 -2.75
CA ASP A 18 7.69 -9.57 -2.18
C ASP A 18 6.19 -9.64 -1.86
N GLY A 19 5.42 -8.57 -2.10
CA GLY A 19 4.00 -8.47 -1.77
C GLY A 19 3.73 -7.90 -0.38
N THR A 20 4.78 -7.46 0.33
CA THR A 20 4.65 -6.81 1.63
C THR A 20 4.23 -5.35 1.46
N THR A 21 3.26 -4.89 2.25
CA THR A 21 2.89 -3.47 2.36
C THR A 21 3.13 -2.99 3.79
N THR A 22 4.01 -2.02 3.97
CA THR A 22 4.27 -1.37 5.26
C THR A 22 3.47 -0.08 5.34
N VAL A 23 2.79 0.14 6.45
CA VAL A 23 1.99 1.35 6.71
C VAL A 23 2.60 2.08 7.88
N LEU A 24 3.01 3.33 7.67
CA LEU A 24 3.49 4.22 8.71
C LEU A 24 2.44 5.29 9.01
N ALA A 25 2.50 5.86 10.22
CA ALA A 25 1.79 7.09 10.52
C ALA A 25 2.43 8.26 9.75
N ASP A 26 1.60 9.17 9.26
CA ASP A 26 2.07 10.46 8.74
C ASP A 26 2.43 11.38 9.92
N SER A 27 3.60 11.16 10.51
CA SER A 27 4.10 11.87 11.69
C SER A 27 5.60 12.14 11.61
N ARG A 28 6.08 13.07 12.44
CA ARG A 28 7.52 13.43 12.51
C ARG A 28 8.40 12.29 13.04
N GLU A 29 7.84 11.46 13.92
CA GLU A 29 8.49 10.26 14.41
C GLU A 29 8.04 9.07 13.57
N VAL A 30 8.99 8.17 13.27
CA VAL A 30 8.69 6.93 12.55
C VAL A 30 7.85 6.05 13.46
N LYS A 31 6.61 5.81 13.05
CA LYS A 31 5.68 4.92 13.74
C LYS A 31 5.04 3.96 12.75
N GLU A 32 5.40 2.69 12.84
CA GLU A 32 4.73 1.63 12.09
C GLU A 32 3.33 1.39 12.63
N LEU A 33 2.35 1.37 11.74
CA LEU A 33 0.94 1.11 12.06
C LEU A 33 0.54 -0.32 11.70
N ALA A 34 1.07 -0.85 10.60
CA ALA A 34 0.77 -2.21 10.15
C ALA A 34 1.79 -2.71 9.11
N VAL A 35 1.90 -4.03 9.03
CA VAL A 35 2.53 -4.74 7.91
C VAL A 35 1.52 -5.75 7.37
N ASN A 36 1.27 -5.70 6.07
CA ASN A 36 0.30 -6.55 5.38
C ASN A 36 0.99 -7.36 4.29
N LYS A 37 0.40 -8.50 3.92
CA LYS A 37 0.88 -9.35 2.85
C LYS A 37 -0.24 -9.66 1.86
N LEU A 38 0.02 -9.48 0.58
CA LEU A 38 -0.83 -9.97 -0.51
C LEU A 38 -0.07 -11.02 -1.34
N ASP A 39 -0.80 -11.79 -2.15
CA ASP A 39 -0.17 -12.71 -3.09
C ASP A 39 0.39 -11.94 -4.30
N GLY A 40 1.66 -12.19 -4.58
CA GLY A 40 2.41 -11.51 -5.62
C GLY A 40 3.09 -10.21 -5.19
N GLY A 41 4.05 -9.77 -5.99
CA GLY A 41 4.89 -8.59 -5.75
C GLY A 41 4.36 -7.30 -6.34
N PHE A 42 4.69 -6.15 -5.73
CA PHE A 42 4.32 -4.83 -6.26
C PHE A 42 5.42 -4.20 -7.12
N MET A 43 5.14 -4.05 -8.43
CA MET A 43 5.97 -3.25 -9.36
C MET A 43 5.25 -2.03 -9.90
N ALA A 44 3.92 -1.96 -9.74
CA ALA A 44 3.09 -0.85 -10.14
C ALA A 44 2.70 0.01 -8.93
N SER A 45 2.62 1.33 -9.12
CA SER A 45 2.09 2.25 -8.11
C SER A 45 0.60 1.99 -7.84
N PRO A 46 0.13 2.22 -6.60
CA PRO A 46 -1.29 2.09 -6.27
C PRO A 46 -2.12 3.16 -6.99
N ALA A 47 -3.41 2.89 -7.19
CA ALA A 47 -4.38 3.88 -7.63
C ALA A 47 -5.48 4.07 -6.58
N VAL A 48 -6.00 5.30 -6.46
CA VAL A 48 -7.05 5.66 -5.50
C VAL A 48 -8.29 6.11 -6.27
N ALA A 49 -9.45 5.57 -5.91
CA ALA A 49 -10.74 6.07 -6.38
C ALA A 49 -11.76 6.08 -5.24
N GLY A 50 -12.15 7.28 -4.78
CA GLY A 50 -12.95 7.43 -3.57
C GLY A 50 -12.20 6.88 -2.36
N LYS A 51 -12.82 5.94 -1.63
CA LYS A 51 -12.21 5.26 -0.47
C LYS A 51 -11.51 3.95 -0.84
N ALA A 52 -11.52 3.56 -2.12
CA ALA A 52 -10.94 2.31 -2.58
C ALA A 52 -9.49 2.50 -3.04
N LEU A 53 -8.63 1.57 -2.59
CA LEU A 53 -7.28 1.37 -3.09
C LEU A 53 -7.27 0.24 -4.10
N PHE A 54 -6.69 0.51 -5.27
CA PHE A 54 -6.43 -0.48 -6.31
C PHE A 54 -4.95 -0.81 -6.33
N LEU A 55 -4.62 -2.07 -6.03
CA LEU A 55 -3.25 -2.55 -5.89
C LEU A 55 -2.98 -3.64 -6.93
N ARG A 56 -2.08 -3.37 -7.87
CA ARG A 56 -1.65 -4.33 -8.90
C ARG A 56 -0.39 -5.06 -8.43
N THR A 57 -0.53 -6.36 -8.18
CA THR A 57 0.62 -7.27 -8.06
C THR A 57 0.95 -7.88 -9.43
N ASP A 58 2.04 -8.64 -9.51
CA ASP A 58 2.39 -9.46 -10.67
C ASP A 58 1.37 -10.56 -10.98
N LYS A 59 0.54 -10.95 -10.01
CA LYS A 59 -0.50 -11.98 -10.16
C LYS A 59 -1.92 -11.43 -10.28
N HIS A 60 -2.25 -10.40 -9.50
CA HIS A 60 -3.64 -10.00 -9.27
C HIS A 60 -3.83 -8.48 -9.27
N LEU A 61 -5.08 -8.05 -9.44
CA LEU A 61 -5.52 -6.69 -9.16
C LEU A 61 -6.50 -6.73 -7.99
N TYR A 62 -6.13 -6.13 -6.87
CA TYR A 62 -6.96 -6.03 -5.68
C TYR A 62 -7.68 -4.69 -5.63
N ARG A 63 -8.93 -4.68 -5.15
CA ARG A 63 -9.68 -3.49 -4.73
C ARG A 63 -9.95 -3.61 -3.22
N ILE A 64 -9.35 -2.74 -2.41
CA ILE A 64 -9.44 -2.76 -0.95
C ILE A 64 -10.10 -1.47 -0.47
N GLU A 65 -11.10 -1.58 0.40
CA GLU A 65 -11.86 -0.46 0.94
C GLU A 65 -12.39 -0.83 2.34
N ASN A 66 -12.48 0.14 3.24
CA ASN A 66 -13.14 -0.06 4.54
C ASN A 66 -14.66 -0.10 4.34
N LYS A 67 -15.35 -0.93 5.12
CA LYS A 67 -16.82 -0.97 5.13
C LYS A 67 -17.43 0.37 5.57
#